data_AF-A0A7X3JXW3-F1
#
_entry.id   AF-A0A7X3JXW3-F1
#
_cell.length_a   1.000
_cell.length_b   1.000
_cell.length_c   1.000
_cell.angle_alpha   90.00
_cell.angle_beta   90.00
_cell.angle_gamma   90.00
#
_symmetry.space_group_name_H-M   'P 1'
#
loop_
_entity.id
_entity.type
_entity.pdbx_description
1 polymer ?
#
loop_
_entity_poly.entity_id
_entity_poly.type
_entity_poly.pdbx_seq_one_letter_code
_entity_poly.pdbx_strand_id
1 'polypeptide(L)'
;MDIVFNLETVLDDMKRQIDKWTASIREKDAEQIVKRTPLQIGIHDYALLEYVNGQVNMTDNDLDFTMPGTSTSRGGYAEMLSEEQVRERIVPELASYMKITLEALPSALIDYRFTLNGKFRTREGELCIRILEYVDETKKKQLRERIFFYIEKKLEPGNYPTKPLETFFLSRHLLDEHLFPDLAAGRIISLFENIQQVNKGNKHVAEHRNYLTIALRSWVEDQWLPRYFDNEGTTFQRNYQKKNGARLENTEEGPIELLLYAAISILKYMPSYSRSTGLDMLKCAIELGSDKAKRMMKEGSGAFAEEDISFRDELAEGTANDVFAVVTLTIKQETEESYGRALRFLIHLLTLGFPKSYQIKLKSSVKQWLPIKGLAKSGTHRFFAQALEYPHLHPLLEEYARAAMEPFEWYADTEGEKNCMPGSYAVFGLGLANRAYFPLVEEYMEMVDEEHQSVQNCFTAALADLHGVNAETISTLVKCMLRSTDSVKLKIRADMEEEKHLRLLLDQARDLPYYKVEHMVYLIWGGTDKLKKIAAKAEGERGQWLLELVRLTGRGQQRG
;
A
#
# COMPACT_ATOMS: atom_id res chain seq x y z
N MET A 1 9.30 -56.48 -4.98
CA MET A 1 10.63 -56.01 -4.54
C MET A 1 10.33 -54.69 -3.85
N ASP A 2 9.94 -54.83 -2.59
CA ASP A 2 9.40 -53.73 -1.80
C ASP A 2 10.55 -52.82 -1.38
N ILE A 3 10.51 -51.57 -1.82
CA ILE A 3 11.43 -50.55 -1.34
C ILE A 3 11.00 -50.29 0.11
N VAL A 4 11.75 -50.84 1.06
CA VAL A 4 11.56 -50.58 2.48
C VAL A 4 11.76 -49.09 2.70
N PHE A 5 10.72 -48.40 3.18
CA PHE A 5 10.81 -47.02 3.65
C PHE A 5 11.85 -46.95 4.78
N ASN A 6 13.05 -46.45 4.47
CA ASN A 6 14.13 -46.33 5.43
C ASN A 6 14.16 -44.89 5.99
N LEU A 7 13.80 -44.75 7.27
CA LEU A 7 13.85 -43.48 7.99
C LEU A 7 15.25 -42.84 7.95
N GLU A 8 16.31 -43.64 7.93
CA GLU A 8 17.70 -43.15 7.82
C GLU A 8 17.93 -42.45 6.48
N THR A 9 17.39 -43.00 5.38
CA THR A 9 17.50 -42.38 4.06
C THR A 9 16.76 -41.04 3.99
N VAL A 10 15.60 -40.94 4.64
CA VAL A 10 14.85 -39.67 4.75
C VAL A 10 15.64 -38.64 5.55
N LEU A 11 16.25 -39.06 6.66
CA LEU A 11 17.09 -38.19 7.49
C LEU A 11 18.34 -37.71 6.76
N ASP A 12 19.00 -38.58 5.99
CA ASP A 12 20.16 -38.20 5.18
C ASP A 12 19.78 -37.22 4.07
N ASP A 13 18.61 -37.40 3.45
CA ASP A 13 18.08 -36.44 2.49
C ASP A 13 17.80 -35.08 3.14
N MET A 14 17.28 -35.05 4.36
CA MET A 14 17.07 -33.82 5.14
C MET A 14 18.39 -33.12 5.49
N LYS A 15 19.38 -33.86 5.99
CA LYS A 15 20.73 -33.32 6.26
C LYS A 15 21.39 -32.77 4.99
N ARG A 16 21.25 -33.47 3.86
CA ARG A 16 21.75 -33.00 2.57
C ARG A 16 21.10 -31.68 2.13
N GLN A 17 19.82 -31.46 2.44
CA GLN A 17 19.19 -30.16 2.17
C GLN A 17 19.71 -29.06 3.11
N ILE A 18 19.95 -29.38 4.38
CA ILE A 18 20.64 -28.47 5.31
C ILE A 18 22.03 -28.09 4.77
N ASP A 19 22.81 -29.05 4.28
CA ASP A 19 24.12 -28.80 3.68
C ASP A 19 24.04 -27.90 2.45
N LYS A 20 23.07 -28.15 1.56
CA LYS A 20 22.84 -27.32 0.37
C LYS A 20 22.46 -25.88 0.72
N TRP A 21 21.54 -25.71 1.66
CA TRP A 21 21.17 -24.40 2.17
C TRP A 21 22.38 -23.69 2.79
N THR A 22 23.13 -24.40 3.62
CA THR A 22 24.34 -23.90 4.28
C THR A 22 25.39 -23.45 3.26
N ALA A 23 25.59 -24.21 2.18
CA ALA A 23 26.49 -23.84 1.09
C ALA A 23 26.00 -22.58 0.38
N SER A 24 24.70 -22.47 0.11
CA SER A 24 24.10 -21.30 -0.55
C SER A 24 24.27 -20.02 0.27
N ILE A 25 24.04 -20.06 1.59
CA ILE A 25 24.18 -18.85 2.41
C ILE A 25 25.65 -18.42 2.55
N ARG A 26 26.62 -19.33 2.42
CA ARG A 26 28.07 -19.03 2.46
C ARG A 26 28.57 -18.26 1.23
N GLU A 27 27.83 -18.25 0.13
CA GLU A 27 28.20 -17.48 -1.07
C GLU A 27 28.11 -15.95 -0.83
N LYS A 28 27.38 -15.53 0.20
CA LYS A 28 27.23 -14.12 0.55
C LYS A 28 28.48 -13.61 1.27
N ASP A 29 28.95 -12.41 0.91
CA ASP A 29 29.98 -11.69 1.67
C ASP A 29 29.40 -11.14 2.98
N ALA A 30 29.22 -12.05 3.94
CA ALA A 30 28.53 -11.75 5.18
C ALA A 30 29.22 -10.65 5.99
N GLU A 31 30.55 -10.66 5.98
CA GLU A 31 31.39 -9.67 6.67
C GLU A 31 31.18 -8.26 6.13
N GLN A 32 31.04 -8.09 4.82
CA GLN A 32 30.73 -6.77 4.26
C GLN A 32 29.28 -6.36 4.52
N ILE A 33 28.34 -7.30 4.47
CA ILE A 33 26.92 -7.03 4.70
C ILE A 33 26.71 -6.49 6.13
N VAL A 34 27.22 -7.18 7.15
CA VAL A 34 27.03 -6.76 8.56
C VAL A 34 27.74 -5.45 8.90
N LYS A 35 28.75 -5.03 8.11
CA LYS A 35 29.44 -3.74 8.29
C LYS A 35 28.65 -2.53 7.81
N ARG A 36 27.55 -2.72 7.07
CA ARG A 36 26.72 -1.61 6.55
C ARG A 36 26.09 -0.77 7.66
N THR A 37 25.86 -1.36 8.83
CA THR A 37 25.31 -0.68 10.01
C THR A 37 25.75 -1.38 11.30
N PRO A 38 26.06 -0.66 12.39
CA PRO A 38 26.37 -1.28 13.67
C PRO A 38 25.19 -2.08 14.26
N LEU A 39 23.97 -1.87 13.74
CA LEU A 39 22.75 -2.52 14.20
C LEU A 39 22.53 -3.92 13.59
N GLN A 40 23.43 -4.38 12.72
CA GLN A 40 23.38 -5.71 12.12
C GLN A 40 24.53 -6.55 12.67
N ILE A 41 24.23 -7.73 13.24
CA ILE A 41 25.24 -8.66 13.77
C ILE A 41 25.20 -10.05 13.10
N GLY A 42 24.19 -10.30 12.28
CA GLY A 42 24.12 -11.43 11.35
C GLY A 42 23.14 -11.18 10.21
N ILE A 43 22.87 -12.21 9.42
CA ILE A 43 22.02 -12.12 8.21
C ILE A 43 20.80 -13.03 8.31
N HIS A 44 21.00 -14.27 8.73
CA HIS A 44 19.97 -15.30 8.78
C HIS A 44 19.58 -15.59 10.23
N ASP A 45 18.29 -15.52 10.51
CA ASP A 45 17.66 -15.80 11.81
C ASP A 45 16.59 -16.91 11.73
N TYR A 46 16.32 -17.42 10.52
CA TYR A 46 15.25 -18.39 10.26
C TYR A 46 15.60 -19.36 9.13
N ALA A 47 15.12 -20.59 9.25
CA ALA A 47 14.92 -21.50 8.13
C ALA A 47 13.73 -22.43 8.36
N LEU A 48 13.08 -22.84 7.26
CA LEU A 48 12.02 -23.82 7.24
C LEU A 48 12.47 -25.06 6.45
N LEU A 49 12.31 -26.24 7.05
CA LEU A 49 12.47 -27.52 6.38
C LEU A 49 11.09 -28.11 6.09
N GLU A 50 10.75 -28.28 4.81
CA GLU A 50 9.48 -28.85 4.38
C GLU A 50 9.67 -30.29 3.88
N TYR A 51 8.85 -31.21 4.37
CA TYR A 51 8.80 -32.60 3.91
C TYR A 51 7.40 -32.93 3.40
N VAL A 52 7.30 -33.20 2.10
CA VAL A 52 6.04 -33.56 1.43
C VAL A 52 6.27 -34.76 0.51
N ASN A 53 5.61 -35.88 0.79
CA ASN A 53 5.60 -37.08 -0.05
C ASN A 53 7.01 -37.56 -0.48
N GLY A 54 7.96 -37.60 0.46
CA GLY A 54 9.33 -38.03 0.17
C GLY A 54 10.26 -36.95 -0.39
N GLN A 55 9.75 -35.76 -0.69
CA GLN A 55 10.58 -34.61 -1.08
C GLN A 55 10.89 -33.76 0.14
N VAL A 56 12.16 -33.36 0.28
CA VAL A 56 12.61 -32.39 1.28
C VAL A 56 13.06 -31.12 0.58
N ASN A 57 12.53 -29.99 1.02
CA ASN A 57 12.97 -28.65 0.62
C ASN A 57 13.35 -27.83 1.85
N MET A 58 14.19 -26.83 1.64
CA MET A 58 14.58 -25.89 2.69
C MET A 58 14.51 -24.47 2.15
N THR A 59 13.89 -23.57 2.91
CA THR A 59 13.76 -22.15 2.59
C THR A 59 14.19 -21.30 3.77
N ASP A 60 14.64 -20.07 3.52
CA ASP A 60 15.07 -19.09 4.52
C ASP A 60 14.17 -17.86 4.59
N ASN A 61 12.98 -17.93 3.97
CA ASN A 61 11.98 -16.88 3.98
C ASN A 61 10.69 -17.40 4.63
N ASP A 62 10.07 -16.58 5.47
CA ASP A 62 8.82 -16.89 6.19
C ASP A 62 7.56 -16.79 5.29
N LEU A 63 7.74 -16.52 3.99
CA LEU A 63 6.66 -16.46 3.02
C LEU A 63 6.46 -17.84 2.39
N ASP A 64 5.45 -18.56 2.88
CA ASP A 64 4.98 -19.83 2.33
C ASP A 64 4.32 -19.60 0.94
N PHE A 65 5.15 -19.50 -0.10
CA PHE A 65 4.72 -19.44 -1.50
C PHE A 65 4.49 -20.83 -2.10
N THR A 66 4.31 -21.88 -1.29
CA THR A 66 3.96 -23.19 -1.83
C THR A 66 2.52 -23.15 -2.37
N MET A 67 2.40 -22.79 -3.64
CA MET A 67 1.24 -23.14 -4.46
C MET A 67 1.02 -24.65 -4.28
N PRO A 68 -0.23 -25.14 -4.09
CA PRO A 68 -0.51 -26.56 -4.17
C PRO A 68 -0.07 -27.03 -5.55
N GLY A 69 1.11 -27.62 -5.63
CA GLY A 69 1.66 -28.12 -6.87
C GLY A 69 0.71 -29.16 -7.41
N THR A 70 0.10 -28.87 -8.55
CA THR A 70 -0.42 -29.88 -9.47
C THR A 70 0.78 -30.70 -9.99
N SER A 71 1.26 -31.61 -9.15
CA SER A 71 2.10 -32.73 -9.57
C SER A 71 1.51 -33.99 -8.97
N THR A 72 0.59 -34.59 -9.73
CA THR A 72 0.24 -35.99 -9.59
C THR A 72 1.50 -36.84 -9.80
N SER A 73 2.17 -37.23 -8.70
CA SER A 73 3.08 -38.37 -8.71
C SER A 73 3.00 -39.16 -7.41
N ARG A 74 2.30 -40.30 -7.54
CA ARG A 74 2.38 -41.58 -6.80
C ARG A 74 3.39 -41.64 -5.64
N GLY A 75 2.91 -41.40 -4.43
CA GLY A 75 3.41 -42.04 -3.20
C GLY A 75 2.21 -42.70 -2.52
N GLY A 76 2.25 -44.02 -2.33
CA GLY A 76 1.15 -44.73 -1.67
C GLY A 76 1.10 -44.36 -0.18
N TYR A 77 -0.10 -44.38 0.41
CA TYR A 77 -0.34 -44.17 1.85
C TYR A 77 0.55 -45.01 2.80
N ALA A 78 1.24 -46.04 2.29
CA ALA A 78 2.18 -46.89 3.02
C ALA A 78 3.55 -46.24 3.33
N GLU A 79 3.90 -45.10 2.69
CA GLU A 79 5.25 -44.50 2.74
C GLU A 79 5.32 -43.16 3.51
N MET A 80 4.28 -42.77 4.25
CA MET A 80 4.28 -41.49 5.00
C MET A 80 4.90 -41.66 6.41
N LEU A 81 5.58 -40.62 6.90
CA LEU A 81 6.06 -40.56 8.30
C LEU A 81 4.90 -40.52 9.29
N SER A 82 5.04 -41.11 10.46
CA SER A 82 4.14 -40.82 11.60
C SER A 82 4.62 -39.59 12.36
N GLU A 83 3.69 -38.89 13.00
CA GLU A 83 3.99 -37.76 13.90
C GLU A 83 4.97 -38.15 15.02
N GLU A 84 4.83 -39.36 15.58
CA GLU A 84 5.76 -39.91 16.58
C GLU A 84 7.19 -40.04 16.04
N GLN A 85 7.37 -40.57 14.83
CA GLN A 85 8.69 -40.65 14.18
C GLN A 85 9.31 -39.28 13.98
N VAL A 86 8.51 -38.27 13.58
CA VAL A 86 8.99 -36.91 13.42
C VAL A 86 9.45 -36.34 14.76
N ARG A 87 8.62 -36.42 15.80
CA ARG A 87 8.89 -35.82 17.11
C ARG A 87 10.03 -36.49 17.86
N GLU A 88 10.09 -37.82 17.85
CA GLU A 88 11.01 -38.57 18.72
C GLU A 88 12.33 -38.92 18.04
N ARG A 89 12.36 -39.02 16.71
CA ARG A 89 13.57 -39.42 15.98
C ARG A 89 14.12 -38.30 15.11
N ILE A 90 13.28 -37.71 14.26
CA ILE A 90 13.75 -36.74 13.26
C ILE A 90 14.16 -35.43 13.92
N VAL A 91 13.29 -34.86 14.75
CA VAL A 91 13.53 -33.54 15.36
C VAL A 91 14.80 -33.52 16.21
N PRO A 92 15.06 -34.47 17.14
CA PRO A 92 16.28 -34.44 17.94
C PRO A 92 17.57 -34.60 17.11
N GLU A 93 17.52 -35.43 16.07
CA GLU A 93 18.67 -35.69 15.21
C GLU A 93 18.99 -34.47 14.33
N LEU A 94 17.97 -33.87 13.70
CA LEU A 94 18.14 -32.65 12.92
C LEU A 94 18.54 -31.46 13.79
N ALA A 95 18.01 -31.34 15.01
CA ALA A 95 18.39 -30.28 15.94
C ALA A 95 19.88 -30.38 16.31
N SER A 96 20.36 -31.59 16.60
CA SER A 96 21.77 -31.86 16.93
C SER A 96 22.68 -31.57 15.74
N TYR A 97 22.31 -32.05 14.55
CA TYR A 97 23.05 -31.83 13.32
C TYR A 97 23.12 -30.33 12.97
N MET A 98 21.98 -29.64 12.99
CA MET A 98 21.90 -28.21 12.68
C MET A 98 22.72 -27.38 13.68
N LYS A 99 22.72 -27.73 14.96
CA LYS A 99 23.52 -27.03 15.97
C LYS A 99 25.02 -27.08 15.63
N ILE A 100 25.54 -28.26 15.28
CA ILE A 100 26.93 -28.43 14.85
C ILE A 100 27.21 -27.62 13.58
N THR A 101 26.28 -27.63 12.62
CA THR A 101 26.38 -26.85 11.39
C THR A 101 26.46 -25.35 11.66
N LEU A 102 25.64 -24.83 12.57
CA LEU A 102 25.64 -23.42 12.97
C LEU A 102 26.95 -23.02 13.66
N GLU A 103 27.49 -23.86 14.54
CA GLU A 103 28.77 -23.63 15.22
C GLU A 103 29.97 -23.59 14.26
N ALA A 104 29.86 -24.27 13.10
CA ALA A 104 30.88 -24.28 12.06
C ALA A 104 30.73 -23.15 11.01
N LEU A 105 29.67 -22.34 11.08
CA LEU A 105 29.44 -21.22 10.16
C LEU A 105 30.21 -19.96 10.59
N PRO A 106 30.67 -19.14 9.62
CA PRO A 106 31.10 -17.79 9.89
C PRO A 106 30.09 -17.02 10.75
N SER A 107 30.59 -16.40 11.80
CA SER A 107 29.77 -15.70 12.80
C SER A 107 28.84 -14.66 12.16
N ALA A 108 29.28 -13.92 11.14
CA ALA A 108 28.49 -12.90 10.46
C ALA A 108 27.29 -13.43 9.65
N LEU A 109 27.19 -14.74 9.37
CA LEU A 109 26.08 -15.30 8.60
C LEU A 109 24.80 -15.44 9.43
N ILE A 110 24.94 -15.84 10.69
CA ILE A 110 23.82 -16.15 11.57
C ILE A 110 23.64 -15.00 12.55
N ASP A 111 22.40 -14.53 12.72
CA ASP A 111 22.09 -13.51 13.71
C ASP A 111 22.28 -14.04 15.15
N TYR A 112 22.04 -13.20 16.16
CA TYR A 112 22.19 -13.59 17.56
C TYR A 112 21.21 -14.72 17.96
N ARG A 113 20.08 -14.84 17.25
CA ARG A 113 19.08 -15.90 17.40
C ARG A 113 18.81 -16.52 16.03
N PHE A 114 18.67 -17.84 16.00
CA PHE A 114 18.31 -18.59 14.81
C PHE A 114 17.25 -19.65 15.14
N THR A 115 16.20 -19.75 14.31
CA THR A 115 15.14 -20.76 14.45
C THR A 115 15.07 -21.65 13.23
N LEU A 116 15.13 -22.97 13.43
CA LEU A 116 14.79 -23.96 12.42
C LEU A 116 13.40 -24.52 12.71
N ASN A 117 12.44 -24.25 11.82
CA ASN A 117 11.13 -24.87 11.86
C ASN A 117 11.03 -26.01 10.84
N GLY A 118 10.12 -26.94 11.08
CA GLY A 118 9.82 -28.05 10.18
C GLY A 118 8.33 -28.15 9.91
N LYS A 119 7.98 -28.36 8.64
CA LYS A 119 6.60 -28.63 8.18
C LYS A 119 6.60 -30.01 7.53
N PHE A 120 5.91 -30.96 8.17
CA PHE A 120 5.93 -32.37 7.79
C PHE A 120 4.53 -32.82 7.40
N ARG A 121 4.40 -33.39 6.21
CA ARG A 121 3.21 -34.16 5.80
C ARG A 121 3.30 -35.57 6.39
N THR A 122 2.59 -35.81 7.50
CA THR A 122 2.55 -37.11 8.20
C THR A 122 1.28 -37.90 7.84
N ARG A 123 1.16 -39.12 8.37
CA ARG A 123 -0.05 -39.96 8.28
C ARG A 123 -1.24 -39.33 8.99
N GLU A 124 -0.98 -38.59 10.06
CA GLU A 124 -1.95 -37.97 10.95
C GLU A 124 -2.38 -36.57 10.47
N GLY A 125 -1.62 -35.96 9.56
CA GLY A 125 -1.94 -34.66 8.99
C GLY A 125 -0.69 -33.84 8.68
N GLU A 126 -0.86 -32.53 8.60
CA GLU A 126 0.27 -31.60 8.55
C GLU A 126 0.75 -31.28 9.96
N LEU A 127 2.04 -31.43 10.18
CA LEU A 127 2.70 -31.14 11.45
C LEU A 127 3.70 -30.00 11.25
N CYS A 128 3.42 -28.84 11.84
CA CYS A 128 4.38 -27.75 11.99
C CYS A 128 5.02 -27.80 13.38
N ILE A 129 6.34 -27.93 13.45
CA ILE A 129 7.07 -28.04 14.72
C ILE A 129 8.40 -27.28 14.65
N ARG A 130 8.80 -26.70 15.79
CA ARG A 130 10.12 -26.10 15.95
C ARG A 130 11.16 -27.19 16.19
N ILE A 131 12.14 -27.28 15.29
CA ILE A 131 13.23 -28.26 15.33
C ILE A 131 14.34 -27.76 16.27
N LEU A 132 14.78 -26.52 16.09
CA LEU A 132 15.87 -25.92 16.86
C LEU A 132 15.60 -24.44 17.11
N GLU A 133 15.86 -23.98 18.33
CA GLU A 133 16.11 -22.57 18.65
C GLU A 133 17.54 -22.46 19.15
N TYR A 134 18.35 -21.66 18.46
CA TYR A 134 19.75 -21.39 18.78
C TYR A 134 19.92 -19.93 19.17
N VAL A 135 20.61 -19.65 20.27
CA VAL A 135 20.90 -18.30 20.75
C VAL A 135 22.39 -18.19 21.07
N ASP A 136 23.06 -17.24 20.43
CA ASP A 136 24.42 -16.82 20.77
C ASP A 136 24.34 -15.68 21.80
N GLU A 137 24.48 -16.03 23.07
CA GLU A 137 24.43 -15.07 24.18
C GLU A 137 25.53 -13.99 24.11
N THR A 138 26.67 -14.31 23.50
CA THR A 138 27.75 -13.34 23.32
C THR A 138 27.36 -12.29 22.30
N LYS A 139 26.85 -12.70 21.13
CA LYS A 139 26.31 -11.77 20.13
C LYS A 139 25.13 -10.98 20.65
N LYS A 140 24.22 -11.62 21.39
CA LYS A 140 23.06 -10.96 22.00
C LYS A 140 23.50 -9.78 22.86
N LYS A 141 24.48 -10.00 23.75
CA LYS A 141 25.04 -8.94 24.59
C LYS A 141 25.69 -7.82 23.76
N GLN A 142 26.52 -8.19 22.77
CA GLN A 142 27.17 -7.22 21.89
C GLN A 142 26.17 -6.37 21.11
N LEU A 143 25.12 -6.98 20.54
CA LEU A 143 24.08 -6.28 19.80
C LEU A 143 23.33 -5.29 20.70
N ARG A 144 22.98 -5.69 21.93
CA ARG A 144 22.35 -4.78 22.90
C ARG A 144 23.22 -3.58 23.21
N GLU A 145 24.51 -3.78 23.45
CA GLU A 145 25.47 -2.69 23.69
C GLU A 145 25.56 -1.73 22.50
N ARG A 146 25.61 -2.26 21.26
CA ARG A 146 25.61 -1.44 20.03
C ARG A 146 24.33 -0.64 19.87
N ILE A 147 23.17 -1.22 20.19
CA ILE A 147 21.87 -0.55 20.12
C ILE A 147 21.78 0.57 21.16
N PHE A 148 22.16 0.31 22.41
CA PHE A 148 22.18 1.35 23.44
C PHE A 148 23.10 2.51 23.05
N PHE A 149 24.31 2.20 22.59
CA PHE A 149 25.24 3.21 22.11
C PHE A 149 24.68 4.01 20.92
N TYR A 150 24.03 3.34 19.97
CA TYR A 150 23.39 4.01 18.84
C TYR A 150 22.28 4.96 19.31
N ILE A 151 21.38 4.51 20.19
CA ILE A 151 20.30 5.33 20.73
C ILE A 151 20.88 6.57 21.43
N GLU A 152 21.80 6.38 22.37
CA GLU A 152 22.40 7.45 23.16
C GLU A 152 23.15 8.47 22.28
N LYS A 153 23.93 8.01 21.30
CA LYS A 153 24.79 8.90 20.51
C LYS A 153 24.15 9.46 19.24
N LYS A 154 23.10 8.83 18.73
CA LYS A 154 22.47 9.20 17.45
C LYS A 154 21.03 9.66 17.61
N LEU A 155 20.21 8.94 18.37
CA LEU A 155 18.78 9.27 18.45
C LEU A 155 18.46 10.29 19.53
N GLU A 156 18.93 10.09 20.77
CA GLU A 156 18.61 10.98 21.89
C GLU A 156 18.95 12.46 21.64
N PRO A 157 20.06 12.81 20.94
CA PRO A 157 20.34 14.20 20.60
C PRO A 157 19.33 14.84 19.64
N GLY A 158 18.52 14.04 18.93
CA GLY A 158 17.44 14.52 18.04
C GLY A 158 17.91 15.27 16.81
N ASN A 159 19.17 15.08 16.38
CA ASN A 159 19.79 15.87 15.30
C ASN A 159 20.44 15.02 14.20
N TYR A 160 20.40 13.68 14.31
CA TYR A 160 20.96 12.77 13.32
C TYR A 160 19.85 12.23 12.41
N PRO A 161 19.84 12.57 11.12
CA PRO A 161 18.95 11.95 10.15
C PRO A 161 19.35 10.48 9.96
N THR A 162 18.52 9.57 10.47
CA THR A 162 18.78 8.14 10.40
C THR A 162 18.77 7.62 8.97
N LYS A 163 19.52 6.56 8.68
CA LYS A 163 19.45 5.90 7.37
C LYS A 163 18.32 4.85 7.35
N PRO A 164 17.67 4.59 6.20
CA PRO A 164 16.57 3.62 6.13
C PRO A 164 16.94 2.23 6.66
N LEU A 165 18.14 1.74 6.34
CA LEU A 165 18.64 0.46 6.85
C LEU A 165 18.80 0.46 8.38
N GLU A 166 19.19 1.58 8.98
CA GLU A 166 19.31 1.69 10.45
C GLU A 166 17.93 1.61 11.09
N THR A 167 16.93 2.28 10.51
CA THR A 167 15.52 2.19 10.96
C THR A 167 14.97 0.78 10.80
N PHE A 168 15.26 0.11 9.68
CA PHE A 168 14.85 -1.28 9.43
C PHE A 168 15.28 -2.24 10.55
N PHE A 169 16.56 -2.17 10.96
CA PHE A 169 17.08 -3.04 12.01
C PHE A 169 16.61 -2.60 13.39
N LEU A 170 16.73 -1.30 13.69
CA LEU A 170 16.39 -0.80 15.01
C LEU A 170 14.92 -1.05 15.37
N SER A 171 13.99 -0.88 14.42
CA SER A 171 12.56 -1.09 14.70
C SER A 171 12.24 -2.53 15.08
N ARG A 172 12.87 -3.50 14.41
CA ARG A 172 12.75 -4.93 14.72
C ARG A 172 13.37 -5.26 16.07
N HIS A 173 14.58 -4.77 16.31
CA HIS A 173 15.32 -5.04 17.54
C HIS A 173 14.61 -4.51 18.78
N LEU A 174 14.06 -3.30 18.73
CA LEU A 174 13.34 -2.70 19.86
C LEU A 174 12.02 -3.42 20.20
N LEU A 175 11.45 -4.16 19.24
CA LEU A 175 10.24 -4.97 19.41
C LEU A 175 10.54 -6.44 19.70
N ASP A 176 11.81 -6.84 19.73
CA ASP A 176 12.21 -8.21 20.02
C ASP A 176 12.30 -8.45 21.53
N GLU A 177 11.31 -9.12 22.09
CA GLU A 177 11.23 -9.45 23.52
C GLU A 177 12.38 -10.34 24.01
N HIS A 178 13.05 -11.08 23.13
CA HIS A 178 14.23 -11.85 23.53
C HIS A 178 15.44 -10.93 23.72
N LEU A 179 15.53 -9.84 22.96
CA LEU A 179 16.61 -8.87 23.04
C LEU A 179 16.34 -7.81 24.12
N PHE A 180 15.10 -7.36 24.25
CA PHE A 180 14.63 -6.34 25.18
C PHE A 180 13.31 -6.74 25.87
N PRO A 181 13.33 -7.66 26.86
CA PRO A 181 12.12 -8.15 27.52
C PRO A 181 11.39 -7.07 28.33
N ASP A 182 12.12 -6.10 28.89
CA ASP A 182 11.59 -5.11 29.84
C ASP A 182 11.45 -3.69 29.24
N LEU A 183 11.61 -3.54 27.92
CA LEU A 183 11.58 -2.21 27.31
C LEU A 183 10.15 -1.69 27.22
N ALA A 184 9.89 -0.59 27.93
CA ALA A 184 8.56 0.00 28.01
C ALA A 184 8.04 0.49 26.64
N ALA A 185 6.76 0.22 26.37
CA ALA A 185 6.05 0.64 25.17
C ALA A 185 6.21 2.14 24.85
N GLY A 186 6.00 3.00 25.85
CA GLY A 186 6.17 4.46 25.69
C GLY A 186 7.57 4.88 25.26
N ARG A 187 8.62 4.15 25.68
CA ARG A 187 9.99 4.41 25.25
C ARG A 187 10.21 4.04 23.78
N ILE A 188 9.67 2.90 23.35
CA ILE A 188 9.75 2.46 21.94
C ILE A 188 9.04 3.48 21.03
N ILE A 189 7.81 3.88 21.40
CA ILE A 189 7.03 4.89 20.68
C ILE A 189 7.81 6.20 20.57
N SER A 190 8.40 6.68 21.68
CA SER A 190 9.19 7.91 21.69
C SER A 190 10.40 7.85 20.74
N LEU A 191 11.07 6.70 20.65
CA LEU A 191 12.18 6.50 19.71
C LEU A 191 11.70 6.48 18.26
N PHE A 192 10.55 5.86 17.97
CA PHE A 192 9.96 5.85 16.64
C PHE A 192 9.49 7.24 16.19
N GLU A 193 8.89 8.02 17.08
CA GLU A 193 8.54 9.42 16.82
C GLU A 193 9.77 10.30 16.58
N ASN A 194 10.85 10.09 17.35
CA ASN A 194 12.11 10.79 17.11
C ASN A 194 12.68 10.48 15.72
N ILE A 195 12.70 9.21 15.30
CA ILE A 195 13.10 8.80 13.94
C ILE A 195 12.25 9.53 12.87
N GLN A 196 10.94 9.60 13.06
CA GLN A 196 10.06 10.32 12.12
C GLN A 196 10.37 11.81 12.08
N GLN A 197 10.60 12.43 13.24
CA GLN A 197 10.83 13.86 13.36
C GLN A 197 12.17 14.29 12.73
N VAL A 198 13.26 13.58 13.00
CA VAL A 198 14.59 13.91 12.44
C VAL A 198 14.69 13.68 10.93
N ASN A 199 13.77 12.89 10.36
CA ASN A 199 13.67 12.65 8.92
C ASN A 199 12.50 13.40 8.27
N LYS A 200 11.85 14.33 8.97
CA LYS A 200 10.78 15.14 8.39
C LYS A 200 11.34 15.94 7.20
N GLY A 201 10.68 15.84 6.05
CA GLY A 201 11.12 16.47 4.80
C GLY A 201 12.25 15.75 4.06
N ASN A 202 12.74 14.61 4.58
CA ASN A 202 13.68 13.76 3.85
C ASN A 202 12.93 12.95 2.77
N LYS A 203 13.56 12.77 1.60
CA LYS A 203 13.04 11.91 0.51
C LYS A 203 12.73 10.46 0.93
N HIS A 204 13.37 9.98 2.00
CA HIS A 204 13.17 8.64 2.55
C HIS A 204 12.12 8.55 3.66
N VAL A 205 11.41 9.64 4.01
CA VAL A 205 10.46 9.64 5.14
C VAL A 205 9.38 8.56 5.01
N ALA A 206 8.90 8.29 3.79
CA ALA A 206 7.93 7.23 3.51
C ALA A 206 8.52 5.84 3.77
N GLU A 207 9.79 5.62 3.39
CA GLU A 207 10.52 4.37 3.62
C GLU A 207 10.72 4.10 5.12
N HIS A 208 11.09 5.13 5.90
CA HIS A 208 11.17 5.03 7.36
C HIS A 208 9.83 4.64 7.98
N ARG A 209 8.74 5.35 7.63
CA ARG A 209 7.40 5.04 8.12
C ARG A 209 6.97 3.63 7.76
N ASN A 210 7.28 3.16 6.56
CA ASN A 210 7.01 1.79 6.13
C ASN A 210 7.76 0.77 7.00
N TYR A 211 9.06 0.96 7.25
CA TYR A 211 9.84 0.05 8.10
C TYR A 211 9.39 0.03 9.56
N LEU A 212 8.99 1.17 10.12
CA LEU A 212 8.41 1.25 11.46
C LEU A 212 7.07 0.50 11.51
N THR A 213 6.19 0.80 10.56
CA THR A 213 4.83 0.24 10.53
C THR A 213 4.82 -1.26 10.27
N ILE A 214 5.68 -1.77 9.38
CA ILE A 214 5.83 -3.21 9.14
C ILE A 214 6.36 -3.92 10.39
N ALA A 215 7.38 -3.38 11.05
CA ALA A 215 7.93 -4.00 12.26
C ALA A 215 6.89 -4.07 13.39
N LEU A 216 6.13 -2.98 13.59
CA LEU A 216 5.01 -2.95 14.53
C LEU A 216 3.93 -3.96 14.17
N ARG A 217 3.53 -4.03 12.89
CA ARG A 217 2.53 -4.98 12.42
C ARG A 217 2.97 -6.42 12.67
N SER A 218 4.19 -6.79 12.32
CA SER A 218 4.74 -8.12 12.59
C SER A 218 4.75 -8.43 14.08
N TRP A 219 5.20 -7.49 14.93
CA TRP A 219 5.14 -7.69 16.38
C TRP A 219 3.70 -7.91 16.87
N VAL A 220 2.72 -7.13 16.39
CA VAL A 220 1.31 -7.30 16.77
C VAL A 220 0.78 -8.66 16.30
N GLU A 221 0.96 -9.02 15.04
CA GLU A 221 0.38 -10.22 14.43
C GLU A 221 1.06 -11.52 14.90
N ASP A 222 2.38 -11.50 15.06
CA ASP A 222 3.19 -12.71 15.28
C ASP A 222 3.46 -12.96 16.78
N GLN A 223 3.44 -11.92 17.62
CA GLN A 223 3.80 -12.04 19.05
C GLN A 223 2.67 -11.63 19.99
N TRP A 224 2.04 -10.48 19.78
CA TRP A 224 1.10 -9.93 20.75
C TRP A 224 -0.32 -10.52 20.63
N LEU A 225 -0.94 -10.47 19.45
CA LEU A 225 -2.30 -11.00 19.22
C LEU A 225 -2.43 -12.49 19.55
N PRO A 226 -1.46 -13.37 19.19
CA PRO A 226 -1.54 -14.79 19.53
C PRO A 226 -1.66 -15.09 21.03
N ARG A 227 -1.31 -14.15 21.92
CA ARG A 227 -1.50 -14.31 23.37
C ARG A 227 -2.99 -14.27 23.78
N TYR A 228 -3.80 -13.57 23.01
CA TYR A 228 -5.19 -13.25 23.37
C TYR A 228 -6.23 -13.72 22.35
N PHE A 229 -5.82 -13.99 21.12
CA PHE A 229 -6.69 -14.36 20.01
C PHE A 229 -6.16 -15.61 19.30
N ASP A 230 -7.07 -16.43 18.79
CA ASP A 230 -6.80 -17.42 17.76
C ASP A 230 -7.08 -16.79 16.39
N ASN A 231 -6.24 -17.10 15.39
CA ASN A 231 -6.48 -16.67 14.01
C ASN A 231 -7.20 -17.79 13.25
N GLU A 232 -8.50 -17.66 13.05
CA GLU A 232 -9.31 -18.57 12.21
C GLU A 232 -9.26 -18.21 10.72
N GLY A 233 -8.58 -17.11 10.38
CA GLY A 233 -8.42 -16.64 9.01
C GLY A 233 -7.20 -17.23 8.30
N THR A 234 -7.00 -16.82 7.05
CA THR A 234 -5.80 -17.16 6.29
C THR A 234 -4.64 -16.22 6.64
N THR A 235 -3.43 -16.52 6.15
CA THR A 235 -2.29 -15.60 6.25
C THR A 235 -2.56 -14.23 5.60
N PHE A 236 -3.40 -14.19 4.56
CA PHE A 236 -3.74 -12.96 3.82
C PHE A 236 -4.99 -12.24 4.35
N GLN A 237 -5.90 -12.99 4.96
CA GLN A 237 -7.15 -12.49 5.54
C GLN A 237 -7.28 -13.04 6.94
N ARG A 238 -6.66 -12.33 7.89
CA ARG A 238 -6.69 -12.67 9.31
C ARG A 238 -8.11 -12.51 9.84
N ASN A 239 -8.52 -13.42 10.71
CA ASN A 239 -9.79 -13.35 11.43
C ASN A 239 -9.52 -13.73 12.88
N TYR A 240 -9.52 -12.74 13.77
CA TYR A 240 -9.14 -12.92 15.16
C TYR A 240 -10.37 -13.28 16.00
N GLN A 241 -10.35 -14.48 16.59
CA GLN A 241 -11.33 -14.91 17.58
C GLN A 241 -10.71 -14.84 18.97
N LYS A 242 -11.35 -14.12 19.87
CA LYS A 242 -10.84 -13.94 21.24
C LYS A 242 -10.81 -15.26 22.00
N LYS A 243 -9.68 -15.58 22.62
CA LYS A 243 -9.52 -16.75 23.50
C LYS A 243 -10.40 -16.63 24.73
N ASN A 244 -10.96 -17.76 25.16
CA ASN A 244 -11.81 -17.82 26.35
C ASN A 244 -11.04 -17.31 27.59
N GLY A 245 -11.62 -16.33 28.28
CA GLY A 245 -11.02 -15.73 29.48
C GLY A 245 -9.92 -14.69 29.21
N ALA A 246 -9.51 -14.46 27.96
CA ALA A 246 -8.51 -13.46 27.63
C ALA A 246 -8.97 -12.06 28.05
N ARG A 247 -8.16 -11.37 28.87
CA ARG A 247 -8.36 -9.98 29.27
C ARG A 247 -7.00 -9.32 29.46
N LEU A 248 -6.95 -8.01 29.28
CA LEU A 248 -5.77 -7.25 29.66
C LEU A 248 -5.80 -6.98 31.16
N GLU A 249 -4.62 -7.08 31.79
CA GLU A 249 -4.43 -6.71 33.19
C GLU A 249 -4.46 -5.18 33.37
N ASN A 250 -3.87 -4.45 32.42
CA ASN A 250 -3.96 -3.01 32.29
C ASN A 250 -4.39 -2.65 30.85
N THR A 251 -5.47 -1.89 30.72
CA THR A 251 -6.08 -1.55 29.42
C THR A 251 -5.63 -0.22 28.86
N GLU A 252 -4.89 0.58 29.63
CA GLU A 252 -4.50 1.95 29.25
C GLU A 252 -2.99 2.16 29.17
N GLU A 253 -2.17 1.28 29.78
CA GLU A 253 -0.71 1.36 29.76
C GLU A 253 -0.06 0.03 29.38
N GLY A 254 1.18 0.09 28.90
CA GLY A 254 2.00 -1.10 28.60
C GLY A 254 1.87 -1.54 27.13
N PRO A 255 1.98 -2.85 26.83
CA PRO A 255 2.05 -3.33 25.44
C PRO A 255 0.85 -2.92 24.56
N ILE A 256 -0.32 -2.68 25.15
CA ILE A 256 -1.48 -2.19 24.38
C ILE A 256 -1.21 -0.83 23.72
N GLU A 257 -0.40 0.04 24.32
CA GLU A 257 -0.06 1.33 23.72
C GLU A 257 0.68 1.16 22.39
N LEU A 258 1.56 0.16 22.30
CA LEU A 258 2.24 -0.19 21.05
C LEU A 258 1.27 -0.72 20.00
N LEU A 259 0.29 -1.54 20.40
CA LEU A 259 -0.74 -1.99 19.46
C LEU A 259 -1.56 -0.81 18.93
N LEU A 260 -1.98 0.12 19.80
CA LEU A 260 -2.75 1.28 19.37
C LEU A 260 -1.90 2.17 18.44
N TYR A 261 -0.63 2.36 18.78
CA TYR A 261 0.32 3.07 17.92
C TYR A 261 0.53 2.37 16.56
N ALA A 262 0.62 1.04 16.53
CA ALA A 262 0.69 0.24 15.31
C ALA A 262 -0.57 0.44 14.44
N ALA A 263 -1.75 0.34 15.05
CA ALA A 263 -3.02 0.53 14.37
C ALA A 263 -3.12 1.92 13.71
N ILE A 264 -2.77 2.99 14.45
CA ILE A 264 -2.78 4.36 13.90
C ILE A 264 -1.72 4.53 12.82
N SER A 265 -0.52 3.95 12.99
CA SER A 265 0.54 4.00 11.96
C SER A 265 0.09 3.35 10.65
N ILE A 266 -0.61 2.21 10.73
CA ILE A 266 -1.21 1.55 9.56
C ILE A 266 -2.25 2.48 8.93
N LEU A 267 -3.18 3.02 9.71
CA LEU A 267 -4.25 3.88 9.20
C LEU A 267 -3.75 5.19 8.55
N LYS A 268 -2.59 5.67 8.98
CA LYS A 268 -2.02 6.96 8.55
C LYS A 268 -1.00 6.84 7.43
N TYR A 269 -0.19 5.78 7.42
CA TYR A 269 0.99 5.71 6.55
C TYR A 269 0.98 4.54 5.57
N MET A 270 0.10 3.55 5.74
CA MET A 270 -0.03 2.45 4.78
C MET A 270 -1.07 2.78 3.71
N PRO A 271 -0.99 2.14 2.54
CA PRO A 271 -1.99 2.30 1.49
C PRO A 271 -3.41 1.97 1.96
N SER A 272 -4.40 2.56 1.29
CA SER A 272 -5.82 2.45 1.63
C SER A 272 -6.33 1.01 1.84
N TYR A 273 -5.82 0.03 1.09
CA TYR A 273 -6.18 -1.39 1.23
C TYR A 273 -5.74 -2.02 2.56
N SER A 274 -4.77 -1.43 3.28
CA SER A 274 -4.31 -1.91 4.60
C SER A 274 -5.13 -1.34 5.76
N ARG A 275 -6.10 -0.45 5.50
CA ARG A 275 -6.87 0.22 6.57
C ARG A 275 -7.70 -0.77 7.40
N SER A 276 -8.20 -1.84 6.81
CA SER A 276 -8.94 -2.89 7.53
C SER A 276 -8.10 -3.48 8.67
N THR A 277 -6.82 -3.78 8.41
CA THR A 277 -5.89 -4.30 9.42
C THR A 277 -5.78 -3.37 10.63
N GLY A 278 -5.60 -2.07 10.42
CA GLY A 278 -5.54 -1.10 11.52
C GLY A 278 -6.86 -1.01 12.30
N LEU A 279 -8.00 -1.03 11.61
CA LEU A 279 -9.33 -1.05 12.26
C LEU A 279 -9.56 -2.34 13.06
N ASP A 280 -9.14 -3.49 12.54
CA ASP A 280 -9.31 -4.78 13.21
C ASP A 280 -8.43 -4.88 14.46
N MET A 281 -7.23 -4.30 14.44
CA MET A 281 -6.40 -4.15 15.65
C MET A 281 -7.12 -3.31 16.73
N LEU A 282 -7.74 -2.19 16.34
CA LEU A 282 -8.54 -1.38 17.29
C LEU A 282 -9.74 -2.17 17.84
N LYS A 283 -10.44 -2.94 17.00
CA LYS A 283 -11.53 -3.82 17.46
C LYS A 283 -11.05 -4.86 18.46
N CYS A 284 -9.90 -5.50 18.19
CA CYS A 284 -9.28 -6.46 19.12
C CYS A 284 -8.98 -5.80 20.47
N ALA A 285 -8.43 -4.57 20.47
CA ALA A 285 -8.20 -3.81 21.70
C ALA A 285 -9.49 -3.50 22.46
N ILE A 286 -10.58 -3.16 21.76
CA ILE A 286 -11.90 -2.93 22.36
C ILE A 286 -12.45 -4.22 22.99
N GLU A 287 -12.33 -5.36 22.30
CA GLU A 287 -12.75 -6.66 22.82
C GLU A 287 -11.97 -7.08 24.07
N LEU A 288 -10.72 -6.63 24.19
CA LEU A 288 -9.90 -6.79 25.37
C LEU A 288 -10.18 -5.77 26.49
N GLY A 289 -11.02 -4.77 26.23
CA GLY A 289 -11.51 -3.82 27.24
C GLY A 289 -10.91 -2.42 27.16
N SER A 290 -10.14 -2.08 26.12
CA SER A 290 -9.52 -0.75 26.00
C SER A 290 -10.53 0.37 25.80
N ASP A 291 -10.52 1.36 26.69
CA ASP A 291 -11.34 2.56 26.54
C ASP A 291 -10.67 3.57 25.62
N LYS A 292 -9.33 3.63 25.60
CA LYS A 292 -8.58 4.41 24.60
C LYS A 292 -8.94 4.01 23.17
N ALA A 293 -9.01 2.71 22.86
CA ALA A 293 -9.42 2.24 21.54
C ALA A 293 -10.87 2.65 21.18
N LYS A 294 -11.80 2.54 22.15
CA LYS A 294 -13.20 2.99 21.97
C LYS A 294 -13.28 4.49 21.68
N ARG A 295 -12.52 5.31 22.43
CA ARG A 295 -12.42 6.76 22.18
C ARG A 295 -11.86 7.02 20.80
N MET A 296 -10.77 6.35 20.40
CA MET A 296 -10.18 6.49 19.07
C MET A 296 -11.17 6.23 17.94
N MET A 297 -11.97 5.16 18.04
CA MET A 297 -13.00 4.88 17.03
C MET A 297 -14.09 5.94 17.01
N LYS A 298 -14.42 6.57 18.13
CA LYS A 298 -15.49 7.58 18.20
C LYS A 298 -15.02 8.98 17.79
N GLU A 299 -13.90 9.41 18.32
CA GLU A 299 -13.41 10.80 18.33
C GLU A 299 -12.26 11.03 17.34
N GLY A 300 -11.64 9.97 16.83
CA GLY A 300 -10.43 10.03 16.02
C GLY A 300 -9.18 9.71 16.84
N SER A 301 -8.01 9.70 16.19
CA SER A 301 -6.76 9.21 16.81
C SER A 301 -6.22 10.10 17.93
N GLY A 302 -6.70 11.35 18.01
CA GLY A 302 -6.14 12.40 18.87
C GLY A 302 -4.92 13.11 18.28
N ALA A 303 -4.58 12.85 17.00
CA ALA A 303 -3.45 13.50 16.33
C ALA A 303 -3.69 14.97 15.96
N PHE A 304 -4.94 15.43 16.00
CA PHE A 304 -5.37 16.77 15.64
C PHE A 304 -6.06 17.43 16.84
N ALA A 305 -5.95 18.76 16.96
CA ALA A 305 -6.66 19.50 17.99
C ALA A 305 -8.18 19.49 17.72
N GLU A 306 -9.01 19.60 18.75
CA GLU A 306 -10.47 19.49 18.63
C GLU A 306 -11.05 20.60 17.73
N GLU A 307 -10.47 21.79 17.82
CA GLU A 307 -10.77 22.96 16.99
C GLU A 307 -10.40 22.79 15.50
N ASP A 308 -9.45 21.90 15.19
CA ASP A 308 -9.04 21.62 13.81
C ASP A 308 -9.94 20.61 13.12
N ILE A 309 -10.58 19.71 13.89
CA ILE A 309 -11.40 18.61 13.38
C ILE A 309 -12.90 18.85 13.56
N SER A 310 -13.30 20.00 14.10
CA SER A 310 -14.71 20.33 14.24
C SER A 310 -15.00 21.83 14.11
N PHE A 311 -16.11 22.16 13.47
CA PHE A 311 -16.69 23.49 13.50
C PHE A 311 -18.21 23.41 13.50
N ARG A 312 -18.88 24.39 14.12
CA ARG A 312 -20.33 24.51 14.11
C ARG A 312 -20.75 25.97 14.24
N ASP A 313 -21.58 26.42 13.30
CA ASP A 313 -22.20 27.74 13.32
C ASP A 313 -23.62 27.69 12.74
N GLU A 314 -24.23 28.84 12.45
CA GLU A 314 -25.60 28.95 11.91
C GLU A 314 -25.72 28.51 10.45
N LEU A 315 -24.60 28.46 9.72
CA LEU A 315 -24.53 28.18 8.28
C LEU A 315 -24.24 26.70 8.02
N ALA A 316 -23.28 26.14 8.74
CA ALA A 316 -22.83 24.77 8.55
C ALA A 316 -22.22 24.14 9.81
N GLU A 317 -21.97 22.84 9.74
CA GLU A 317 -21.22 22.07 10.72
C GLU A 317 -20.34 21.06 10.01
N GLY A 318 -19.12 20.88 10.51
CA GLY A 318 -18.18 19.89 10.02
C GLY A 318 -17.52 19.15 11.18
N THR A 319 -17.34 17.85 11.03
CA THR A 319 -16.55 17.01 11.96
C THR A 319 -15.70 16.02 11.17
N ALA A 320 -14.46 15.81 11.57
CA ALA A 320 -13.55 14.85 10.94
C ALA A 320 -13.12 13.75 11.91
N ASN A 321 -12.98 12.53 11.38
CA ASN A 321 -12.45 11.38 12.09
C ASN A 321 -11.42 10.70 11.19
N ASP A 322 -10.15 10.77 11.56
CA ASP A 322 -9.01 10.28 10.78
C ASP A 322 -8.85 8.75 10.87
N VAL A 323 -9.28 8.13 11.97
CA VAL A 323 -9.34 6.66 12.13
C VAL A 323 -10.20 6.03 11.03
N PHE A 324 -11.37 6.61 10.74
CA PHE A 324 -12.22 6.17 9.64
C PHE A 324 -11.95 6.88 8.32
N ALA A 325 -11.12 7.93 8.31
CA ALA A 325 -10.98 8.87 7.20
C ALA A 325 -12.34 9.35 6.69
N VAL A 326 -13.13 9.90 7.61
CA VAL A 326 -14.48 10.40 7.33
C VAL A 326 -14.57 11.86 7.72
N VAL A 327 -15.04 12.69 6.80
CA VAL A 327 -15.49 14.04 7.09
C VAL A 327 -17.02 14.06 7.00
N THR A 328 -17.70 14.47 8.06
CA THR A 328 -19.15 14.69 8.03
C THR A 328 -19.40 16.17 7.90
N LEU A 329 -20.17 16.56 6.88
CA LEU A 329 -20.56 17.95 6.62
C LEU A 329 -22.07 18.08 6.68
N THR A 330 -22.56 19.05 7.43
CA THR A 330 -23.97 19.42 7.48
C THR A 330 -24.12 20.87 7.01
N ILE A 331 -24.73 21.06 5.85
CA ILE A 331 -25.07 22.38 5.30
C ILE A 331 -26.46 22.74 5.81
N LYS A 332 -26.53 23.74 6.71
CA LYS A 332 -27.80 24.18 7.32
C LYS A 332 -28.51 25.19 6.43
N GLN A 333 -27.73 26.03 5.76
CA GLN A 333 -28.21 27.03 4.80
C GLN A 333 -27.45 26.87 3.47
N GLU A 334 -28.17 26.78 2.36
CA GLU A 334 -27.60 26.52 1.04
C GLU A 334 -27.09 27.83 0.40
N THR A 335 -26.00 28.37 0.95
CA THR A 335 -25.41 29.66 0.56
C THR A 335 -23.93 29.51 0.19
N GLU A 336 -23.42 30.45 -0.60
CA GLU A 336 -21.98 30.52 -0.95
C GLU A 336 -21.09 30.45 0.29
N GLU A 337 -21.45 31.16 1.36
CA GLU A 337 -20.66 31.19 2.59
C GLU A 337 -20.60 29.82 3.28
N SER A 338 -21.70 29.07 3.32
CA SER A 338 -21.73 27.72 3.92
C SER A 338 -20.78 26.76 3.21
N TYR A 339 -20.81 26.75 1.88
CA TYR A 339 -19.90 25.92 1.08
C TYR A 339 -18.45 26.39 1.18
N GLY A 340 -18.22 27.71 1.23
CA GLY A 340 -16.90 28.28 1.47
C GLY A 340 -16.31 27.88 2.84
N ARG A 341 -17.13 27.85 3.90
CA ARG A 341 -16.71 27.38 5.23
C ARG A 341 -16.29 25.91 5.20
N ALA A 342 -17.12 25.06 4.61
CA ALA A 342 -16.83 23.64 4.47
C ALA A 342 -15.57 23.37 3.62
N LEU A 343 -15.36 24.10 2.52
CA LEU A 343 -14.14 23.98 1.71
C LEU A 343 -12.88 24.38 2.48
N ARG A 344 -12.90 25.51 3.20
CA ARG A 344 -11.77 25.93 4.05
C ARG A 344 -11.44 24.89 5.11
N PHE A 345 -12.47 24.30 5.73
CA PHE A 345 -12.29 23.21 6.67
C PHE A 345 -11.61 21.99 6.03
N LEU A 346 -12.05 21.55 4.84
CA LEU A 346 -11.41 20.45 4.13
C LEU A 346 -9.95 20.74 3.75
N ILE A 347 -9.65 21.95 3.27
CA ILE A 347 -8.27 22.39 2.93
C ILE A 347 -7.38 22.40 4.17
N HIS A 348 -7.91 22.91 5.29
CA HIS A 348 -7.19 22.94 6.56
C HIS A 348 -6.84 21.53 7.05
N LEU A 349 -7.81 20.61 7.05
CA LEU A 349 -7.59 19.21 7.40
C LEU A 349 -6.49 18.56 6.53
N LEU A 350 -6.56 18.74 5.21
CA LEU A 350 -5.57 18.16 4.29
C LEU A 350 -4.18 18.75 4.50
N THR A 351 -4.09 20.04 4.83
CA THR A 351 -2.83 20.74 5.13
C THR A 351 -2.21 20.26 6.44
N LEU A 352 -3.03 19.88 7.42
CA LEU A 352 -2.58 19.25 8.67
C LEU A 352 -2.18 17.77 8.49
N GLY A 353 -2.44 17.17 7.33
CA GLY A 353 -2.10 15.79 7.02
C GLY A 353 -3.20 14.78 7.38
N PHE A 354 -4.48 15.19 7.29
CA PHE A 354 -5.60 14.25 7.29
C PHE A 354 -5.45 13.21 6.15
N PRO A 355 -5.93 11.96 6.32
CA PRO A 355 -5.80 10.93 5.29
C PRO A 355 -6.29 11.40 3.91
N LYS A 356 -5.49 11.12 2.88
CA LYS A 356 -5.80 11.49 1.49
C LYS A 356 -6.95 10.67 0.93
N SER A 357 -6.98 9.35 1.15
CA SER A 357 -8.19 8.56 0.96
C SER A 357 -9.19 8.80 2.08
N TYR A 358 -10.31 9.49 1.80
CA TYR A 358 -11.39 9.74 2.75
C TYR A 358 -12.75 9.80 2.08
N GLN A 359 -13.83 9.83 2.86
CA GLN A 359 -15.19 10.08 2.35
C GLN A 359 -15.83 11.30 3.01
N ILE A 360 -16.71 11.98 2.27
CA ILE A 360 -17.58 13.04 2.79
C ILE A 360 -19.00 12.51 3.01
N LYS A 361 -19.40 12.40 4.28
CA LYS A 361 -20.79 12.17 4.68
C LYS A 361 -21.54 13.50 4.68
N LEU A 362 -22.23 13.79 3.59
CA LEU A 362 -22.97 15.04 3.40
C LEU A 362 -24.43 14.96 3.89
N LYS A 363 -24.81 15.91 4.73
CA LYS A 363 -26.19 16.27 5.05
C LYS A 363 -26.50 17.66 4.46
N SER A 364 -27.21 17.67 3.34
CA SER A 364 -27.64 18.88 2.64
C SER A 364 -29.05 18.65 2.08
N SER A 365 -29.81 19.74 1.96
CA SER A 365 -31.16 19.74 1.40
C SER A 365 -31.17 19.62 -0.13
N VAL A 366 -30.10 20.06 -0.81
CA VAL A 366 -30.01 20.05 -2.28
C VAL A 366 -29.45 18.73 -2.81
N LYS A 367 -30.11 18.17 -3.82
CA LYS A 367 -29.76 16.89 -4.44
C LYS A 367 -29.37 17.08 -5.90
N GLN A 368 -28.24 17.75 -6.12
CA GLN A 368 -27.68 17.95 -7.44
C GLN A 368 -26.35 17.22 -7.65
N TRP A 369 -25.97 17.11 -8.90
CA TRP A 369 -24.83 16.32 -9.37
C TRP A 369 -24.17 17.08 -10.52
N LEU A 370 -22.89 16.83 -10.75
CA LEU A 370 -22.23 17.31 -11.96
C LEU A 370 -22.95 16.79 -13.20
N PRO A 371 -22.98 17.56 -14.31
CA PRO A 371 -23.59 17.14 -15.57
C PRO A 371 -22.72 16.11 -16.33
N ILE A 372 -22.19 15.11 -15.61
CA ILE A 372 -21.31 14.06 -16.13
C ILE A 372 -21.98 12.70 -15.87
N LYS A 373 -22.32 12.01 -16.96
CA LYS A 373 -22.97 10.69 -16.90
C LYS A 373 -21.94 9.62 -16.52
N GLY A 374 -22.33 8.69 -15.64
CA GLY A 374 -21.53 7.51 -15.27
C GLY A 374 -20.81 7.62 -13.92
N LEU A 375 -20.72 8.82 -13.35
CA LEU A 375 -20.15 9.02 -12.01
C LEU A 375 -20.99 8.36 -10.91
N ALA A 376 -20.34 7.90 -9.84
CA ALA A 376 -21.04 7.47 -8.63
C ALA A 376 -21.86 8.61 -8.02
N LYS A 377 -23.00 8.24 -7.45
CA LYS A 377 -23.88 9.18 -6.75
C LYS A 377 -23.61 9.10 -5.25
N SER A 378 -22.62 9.87 -4.78
CA SER A 378 -22.19 9.88 -3.38
C SER A 378 -22.41 11.23 -2.67
N GLY A 379 -22.20 11.26 -1.35
CA GLY A 379 -22.23 12.51 -0.58
C GLY A 379 -21.13 13.48 -1.01
N THR A 380 -19.95 12.95 -1.31
CA THR A 380 -18.80 13.70 -1.82
C THR A 380 -19.10 14.38 -3.14
N HIS A 381 -19.66 13.65 -4.11
CA HIS A 381 -20.03 14.22 -5.40
C HIS A 381 -21.07 15.34 -5.25
N ARG A 382 -22.11 15.16 -4.41
CA ARG A 382 -23.12 16.21 -4.17
C ARG A 382 -22.51 17.49 -3.61
N PHE A 383 -21.57 17.37 -2.67
CA PHE A 383 -20.95 18.51 -2.04
C PHE A 383 -20.24 19.39 -3.07
N PHE A 384 -19.38 18.79 -3.90
CA PHE A 384 -18.66 19.53 -4.93
C PHE A 384 -19.59 20.08 -6.01
N ALA A 385 -20.56 19.28 -6.46
CA ALA A 385 -21.56 19.76 -7.42
C ALA A 385 -22.28 21.02 -6.92
N GLN A 386 -22.57 21.12 -5.62
CA GLN A 386 -23.20 22.31 -5.04
C GLN A 386 -22.25 23.48 -4.84
N ALA A 387 -21.01 23.24 -4.41
CA ALA A 387 -20.02 24.30 -4.26
C ALA A 387 -19.71 25.00 -5.60
N LEU A 388 -19.78 24.26 -6.72
CA LEU A 388 -19.49 24.78 -8.06
C LEU A 388 -20.53 25.74 -8.61
N GLU A 389 -21.76 25.77 -8.07
CA GLU A 389 -22.79 26.74 -8.46
C GLU A 389 -22.44 28.18 -8.06
N TYR A 390 -21.42 28.36 -7.22
CA TYR A 390 -20.96 29.66 -6.76
C TYR A 390 -19.60 30.00 -7.40
N PRO A 391 -19.56 30.83 -8.47
CA PRO A 391 -18.32 31.16 -9.17
C PRO A 391 -17.22 31.73 -8.29
N HIS A 392 -17.55 32.48 -7.22
CA HIS A 392 -16.55 33.02 -6.31
C HIS A 392 -15.83 31.94 -5.47
N LEU A 393 -16.38 30.73 -5.38
CA LEU A 393 -15.72 29.59 -4.75
C LEU A 393 -14.79 28.83 -5.69
N HIS A 394 -14.78 29.12 -6.99
CA HIS A 394 -13.95 28.37 -7.95
C HIS A 394 -12.45 28.42 -7.63
N PRO A 395 -11.85 29.56 -7.22
CA PRO A 395 -10.45 29.57 -6.76
C PRO A 395 -10.21 28.69 -5.53
N LEU A 396 -11.17 28.65 -4.59
CA LEU A 396 -11.07 27.83 -3.38
C LEU A 396 -11.24 26.33 -3.70
N LEU A 397 -12.05 25.99 -4.69
CA LEU A 397 -12.18 24.63 -5.22
C LEU A 397 -10.90 24.15 -5.90
N GLU A 398 -10.21 25.04 -6.62
CA GLU A 398 -8.89 24.74 -7.18
C GLU A 398 -7.86 24.52 -6.06
N GLU A 399 -7.82 25.38 -5.05
CA GLU A 399 -6.96 25.21 -3.88
C GLU A 399 -7.22 23.86 -3.18
N TYR A 400 -8.49 23.52 -2.98
CA TYR A 400 -8.89 22.21 -2.47
C TYR A 400 -8.40 21.06 -3.37
N ALA A 401 -8.61 21.14 -4.69
CA ALA A 401 -8.19 20.10 -5.61
C ALA A 401 -6.68 19.85 -5.49
N ARG A 402 -5.87 20.92 -5.49
CA ARG A 402 -4.41 20.84 -5.35
C ARG A 402 -3.98 20.28 -3.99
N ALA A 403 -4.71 20.60 -2.93
CA ALA A 403 -4.45 20.03 -1.61
C ALA A 403 -4.85 18.55 -1.51
N ALA A 404 -5.86 18.11 -2.28
CA ALA A 404 -6.45 16.78 -2.19
C ALA A 404 -5.76 15.75 -3.10
N MET A 405 -5.42 16.13 -4.33
CA MET A 405 -4.86 15.21 -5.34
C MET A 405 -3.57 14.54 -4.85
N GLU A 406 -3.52 13.22 -4.99
CA GLU A 406 -2.37 12.39 -4.68
C GLU A 406 -2.51 11.09 -5.49
N PRO A 407 -1.49 10.68 -6.26
CA PRO A 407 -1.51 9.39 -6.95
C PRO A 407 -1.76 8.25 -5.97
N PHE A 408 -2.50 7.24 -6.40
CA PHE A 408 -2.83 6.08 -5.57
C PHE A 408 -3.56 6.44 -4.26
N GLU A 409 -4.49 7.40 -4.32
CA GLU A 409 -5.44 7.71 -3.24
C GLU A 409 -6.85 7.88 -3.83
N TRP A 410 -7.90 7.52 -3.09
CA TRP A 410 -9.28 7.45 -3.61
C TRP A 410 -10.30 7.95 -2.59
N TYR A 411 -11.39 8.55 -3.06
CA TYR A 411 -12.55 8.75 -2.18
C TYR A 411 -13.11 7.41 -1.71
N ALA A 412 -13.41 7.32 -0.41
CA ALA A 412 -13.80 6.08 0.27
C ALA A 412 -15.33 5.86 0.29
N ASP A 413 -16.11 6.61 -0.50
CA ASP A 413 -17.57 6.45 -0.62
C ASP A 413 -18.03 5.79 -1.94
N THR A 414 -17.07 5.22 -2.67
CA THR A 414 -17.28 4.48 -3.92
C THR A 414 -16.42 3.22 -3.94
N GLU A 415 -16.68 2.32 -4.90
CA GLU A 415 -15.85 1.13 -5.14
C GLU A 415 -15.68 0.86 -6.64
N GLY A 416 -14.64 0.11 -7.00
CA GLY A 416 -14.37 -0.36 -8.36
C GLY A 416 -14.09 0.76 -9.37
N GLU A 417 -14.58 0.60 -10.59
CA GLU A 417 -14.36 1.53 -11.71
C GLU A 417 -14.81 2.98 -11.42
N LYS A 418 -15.73 3.16 -10.47
CA LYS A 418 -16.26 4.49 -10.10
C LYS A 418 -15.45 5.18 -9.00
N ASN A 419 -14.40 4.52 -8.49
CA ASN A 419 -13.43 5.17 -7.64
C ASN A 419 -12.76 6.31 -8.37
N CYS A 420 -12.47 7.36 -7.61
CA CYS A 420 -11.80 8.52 -8.15
C CYS A 420 -10.93 9.18 -7.11
N MET A 421 -9.85 9.78 -7.59
CA MET A 421 -8.87 10.48 -6.77
C MET A 421 -9.53 11.65 -5.99
N PRO A 422 -9.18 11.88 -4.73
CA PRO A 422 -9.59 13.09 -4.02
C PRO A 422 -9.25 14.34 -4.86
N GLY A 423 -10.25 15.19 -5.09
CA GLY A 423 -10.15 16.34 -6.00
C GLY A 423 -10.86 16.14 -7.35
N SER A 424 -11.13 14.91 -7.81
CA SER A 424 -11.73 14.64 -9.13
C SER A 424 -13.00 15.45 -9.39
N TYR A 425 -13.94 15.50 -8.45
CA TYR A 425 -15.19 16.24 -8.65
C TYR A 425 -14.98 17.76 -8.76
N ALA A 426 -14.04 18.32 -8.00
CA ALA A 426 -13.68 19.73 -8.10
C ALA A 426 -13.02 20.04 -9.45
N VAL A 427 -12.02 19.25 -9.85
CA VAL A 427 -11.33 19.39 -11.15
C VAL A 427 -12.31 19.27 -12.32
N PHE A 428 -13.16 18.24 -12.30
CA PHE A 428 -14.12 18.00 -13.37
C PHE A 428 -15.13 19.14 -13.50
N GLY A 429 -15.66 19.60 -12.37
CA GLY A 429 -16.57 20.73 -12.36
C GLY A 429 -15.96 22.03 -12.85
N LEU A 430 -14.75 22.35 -12.37
CA LEU A 430 -14.01 23.55 -12.79
C LEU A 430 -13.67 23.51 -14.28
N GLY A 431 -13.20 22.36 -14.78
CA GLY A 431 -12.89 22.17 -16.21
C GLY A 431 -14.12 22.30 -17.11
N LEU A 432 -15.29 21.87 -16.64
CA LEU A 432 -16.54 22.13 -17.37
C LEU A 432 -16.97 23.61 -17.29
N ALA A 433 -16.80 24.25 -16.13
CA ALA A 433 -17.25 25.62 -15.90
C ALA A 433 -16.45 26.67 -16.69
N ASN A 434 -15.11 26.54 -16.75
CA ASN A 434 -14.27 27.55 -17.40
C ASN A 434 -12.94 26.96 -17.89
N ARG A 435 -12.54 27.36 -19.11
CA ARG A 435 -11.27 26.96 -19.75
C ARG A 435 -10.04 27.45 -18.98
N ALA A 436 -10.17 28.48 -18.14
CA ALA A 436 -9.11 28.94 -17.24
C ALA A 436 -8.58 27.81 -16.32
N TYR A 437 -9.37 26.77 -16.06
CA TYR A 437 -8.99 25.62 -15.24
C TYR A 437 -8.45 24.42 -16.04
N PHE A 438 -8.24 24.55 -17.36
CA PHE A 438 -7.64 23.48 -18.16
C PHE A 438 -6.24 23.06 -17.68
N PRO A 439 -5.35 23.97 -17.23
CA PRO A 439 -4.09 23.56 -16.61
C PRO A 439 -4.29 22.60 -15.42
N LEU A 440 -5.26 22.86 -14.54
CA LEU A 440 -5.61 21.97 -13.44
C LEU A 440 -6.12 20.60 -13.92
N VAL A 441 -6.91 20.57 -15.01
CA VAL A 441 -7.36 19.32 -15.63
C VAL A 441 -6.18 18.52 -16.18
N GLU A 442 -5.22 19.17 -16.84
CA GLU A 442 -4.04 18.51 -17.38
C GLU A 442 -3.14 17.94 -16.28
N GLU A 443 -2.92 18.70 -15.20
CA GLU A 443 -2.21 18.22 -14.01
C GLU A 443 -2.91 17.01 -13.36
N TYR A 444 -4.23 17.06 -13.22
CA TYR A 444 -5.02 15.93 -12.73
C TYR A 444 -4.81 14.69 -13.60
N MET A 445 -4.89 14.84 -14.93
CA MET A 445 -4.69 13.73 -15.87
C MET A 445 -3.30 13.12 -15.75
N GLU A 446 -2.27 13.89 -15.43
CA GLU A 446 -0.93 13.36 -15.22
C GLU A 446 -0.82 12.45 -13.98
N MET A 447 -1.69 12.64 -12.99
CA MET A 447 -1.78 11.83 -11.76
C MET A 447 -2.79 10.66 -11.84
N VAL A 448 -3.63 10.61 -12.87
CA VAL A 448 -4.62 9.54 -13.02
C VAL A 448 -3.93 8.19 -13.15
N ASP A 449 -4.33 7.26 -12.28
CA ASP A 449 -4.07 5.83 -12.41
C ASP A 449 -5.18 5.17 -13.26
N GLU A 450 -4.95 5.01 -14.57
CA GLU A 450 -5.93 4.41 -15.48
C GLU A 450 -6.23 2.92 -15.21
N GLU A 451 -5.42 2.23 -14.40
CA GLU A 451 -5.66 0.82 -14.04
C GLU A 451 -6.72 0.69 -12.93
N HIS A 452 -6.82 1.68 -12.05
CA HIS A 452 -7.66 1.61 -10.83
C HIS A 452 -8.82 2.63 -10.80
N GLN A 453 -8.96 3.51 -11.80
CA GLN A 453 -10.13 4.36 -11.99
C GLN A 453 -10.48 4.57 -13.47
N SER A 454 -11.77 4.75 -13.76
CA SER A 454 -12.26 5.03 -15.13
C SER A 454 -13.18 6.24 -15.25
N VAL A 455 -13.39 7.00 -14.16
CA VAL A 455 -14.25 8.20 -14.15
C VAL A 455 -13.78 9.30 -15.10
N GLN A 456 -12.48 9.33 -15.42
CA GLN A 456 -11.89 10.24 -16.38
C GLN A 456 -12.48 10.05 -17.78
N ASN A 457 -12.91 8.83 -18.15
CA ASN A 457 -13.59 8.59 -19.43
C ASN A 457 -14.89 9.40 -19.52
N CYS A 458 -15.67 9.40 -18.43
CA CYS A 458 -16.93 10.12 -18.33
C CYS A 458 -16.70 11.63 -18.43
N PHE A 459 -15.68 12.13 -17.75
CA PHE A 459 -15.29 13.54 -17.83
C PHE A 459 -14.79 13.93 -19.23
N THR A 460 -13.90 13.16 -19.85
CA THR A 460 -13.39 13.43 -21.21
C THR A 460 -14.53 13.56 -22.21
N ALA A 461 -15.51 12.66 -22.14
CA ALA A 461 -16.69 12.73 -23.00
C ALA A 461 -17.53 13.99 -22.73
N ALA A 462 -17.77 14.33 -21.46
CA ALA A 462 -18.53 15.53 -21.10
C ALA A 462 -17.82 16.83 -21.50
N LEU A 463 -16.49 16.88 -21.35
CA LEU A 463 -15.65 18.02 -21.74
C LEU A 463 -15.72 18.25 -23.26
N ALA A 464 -15.60 17.17 -24.04
CA ALA A 464 -15.72 17.22 -25.49
C ALA A 464 -17.13 17.64 -25.94
N ASP A 465 -18.18 17.10 -25.32
CA ASP A 465 -19.58 17.45 -25.64
C ASP A 465 -19.89 18.92 -25.33
N LEU A 466 -19.31 19.48 -24.25
CA LEU A 466 -19.58 20.87 -23.82
C LEU A 466 -18.74 21.90 -24.59
N HIS A 467 -17.44 21.69 -24.69
CA HIS A 467 -16.52 22.69 -25.26
C HIS A 467 -16.20 22.47 -26.73
N GLY A 468 -16.51 21.29 -27.28
CA GLY A 468 -16.18 20.90 -28.65
C GLY A 468 -14.66 20.77 -28.89
N VAL A 469 -14.29 20.39 -30.10
CA VAL A 469 -12.90 20.40 -30.57
C VAL A 469 -12.61 21.74 -31.24
N ASN A 470 -11.65 22.49 -30.69
CA ASN A 470 -11.15 23.72 -31.27
C ASN A 470 -9.71 24.00 -30.82
N ALA A 471 -9.11 25.08 -31.32
CA ALA A 471 -7.70 25.41 -31.04
C ALA A 471 -7.39 25.60 -29.54
N GLU A 472 -8.37 26.01 -28.73
CA GLU A 472 -8.20 26.23 -27.30
C GLU A 472 -8.42 24.95 -26.47
N THR A 473 -9.14 23.96 -27.00
CA THR A 473 -9.50 22.73 -26.26
C THR A 473 -8.67 21.51 -26.64
N ILE A 474 -8.04 21.53 -27.82
CA ILE A 474 -7.40 20.33 -28.37
C ILE A 474 -6.23 19.83 -27.53
N SER A 475 -5.45 20.72 -26.90
CA SER A 475 -4.35 20.34 -26.00
C SER A 475 -4.86 19.51 -24.82
N THR A 476 -5.84 20.06 -24.11
CA THR A 476 -6.42 19.42 -22.93
C THR A 476 -7.16 18.14 -23.31
N LEU A 477 -7.90 18.12 -24.44
CA LEU A 477 -8.57 16.91 -24.92
C LEU A 477 -7.58 15.79 -25.25
N VAL A 478 -6.41 16.10 -25.83
CA VAL A 478 -5.35 15.10 -26.06
C VAL A 478 -4.87 14.53 -24.73
N LYS A 479 -4.54 15.38 -23.74
CA LYS A 479 -4.15 14.91 -22.40
C LYS A 479 -5.21 14.02 -21.75
N CYS A 480 -6.49 14.38 -21.89
CA CYS A 480 -7.61 13.58 -21.40
C CYS A 480 -7.73 12.23 -22.13
N MET A 481 -7.60 12.21 -23.46
CA MET A 481 -7.62 10.99 -24.27
C MET A 481 -6.49 10.03 -23.90
N LEU A 482 -5.28 10.56 -23.65
CA LEU A 482 -4.11 9.76 -23.28
C LEU A 482 -4.25 9.03 -21.93
N ARG A 483 -5.23 9.43 -21.10
CA ARG A 483 -5.56 8.82 -19.79
C ARG A 483 -6.91 8.12 -19.78
N SER A 484 -7.64 8.23 -20.88
CA SER A 484 -8.90 7.53 -21.04
C SER A 484 -8.61 6.08 -21.43
N THR A 485 -9.43 5.15 -20.95
CA THR A 485 -9.37 3.74 -21.37
C THR A 485 -9.98 3.57 -22.76
N ASP A 486 -9.75 2.43 -23.40
CA ASP A 486 -10.34 2.04 -24.70
C ASP A 486 -11.88 2.04 -24.72
N SER A 487 -12.52 2.05 -23.55
CA SER A 487 -13.98 2.05 -23.42
C SER A 487 -14.64 3.43 -23.62
N VAL A 488 -13.87 4.52 -23.65
CA VAL A 488 -14.42 5.88 -23.81
C VAL A 488 -15.04 6.04 -25.20
N LYS A 489 -16.21 6.69 -25.25
CA LYS A 489 -16.92 6.97 -26.50
C LYS A 489 -16.92 8.46 -26.77
N LEU A 490 -16.14 8.90 -27.76
CA LEU A 490 -16.02 10.30 -28.16
C LEU A 490 -16.67 10.50 -29.53
N LYS A 491 -17.46 11.57 -29.67
CA LYS A 491 -18.11 11.95 -30.94
C LYS A 491 -17.36 13.08 -31.65
N ILE A 492 -16.03 13.02 -31.63
CA ILE A 492 -15.15 14.13 -32.04
C ILE A 492 -14.50 13.93 -33.41
N ARG A 493 -14.76 12.79 -34.07
CA ARG A 493 -14.07 12.43 -35.31
C ARG A 493 -14.22 13.48 -36.42
N ALA A 494 -15.45 13.97 -36.64
CA ALA A 494 -15.70 14.96 -37.69
C ALA A 494 -14.93 16.25 -37.43
N ASP A 495 -14.96 16.73 -36.19
CA ASP A 495 -14.29 17.97 -35.79
C ASP A 495 -12.76 17.83 -35.84
N MET A 496 -12.21 16.67 -35.44
CA MET A 496 -10.77 16.35 -35.53
C MET A 496 -10.27 16.21 -36.97
N GLU A 497 -11.17 15.93 -37.92
CA GLU A 497 -10.86 15.85 -39.35
C GLU A 497 -10.83 17.22 -40.04
N GLU A 498 -11.24 18.30 -39.37
CA GLU A 498 -11.05 19.68 -39.86
C GLU A 498 -9.55 20.02 -39.95
N GLU A 499 -9.16 20.66 -41.05
CA GLU A 499 -7.75 20.94 -41.40
C GLU A 499 -6.96 21.60 -40.24
N LYS A 500 -7.51 22.66 -39.66
CA LYS A 500 -6.91 23.39 -38.52
C LYS A 500 -6.73 22.51 -37.27
N HIS A 501 -7.67 21.62 -36.97
CA HIS A 501 -7.62 20.78 -35.76
C HIS A 501 -6.70 19.59 -35.96
N LEU A 502 -6.74 18.97 -37.15
CA LEU A 502 -5.85 17.88 -37.53
C LEU A 502 -4.38 18.30 -37.45
N ARG A 503 -4.05 19.53 -37.87
CA ARG A 503 -2.69 20.07 -37.75
C ARG A 503 -2.25 20.20 -36.29
N LEU A 504 -3.09 20.78 -35.43
CA LEU A 504 -2.79 20.91 -34.00
C LEU A 504 -2.66 19.55 -33.29
N LEU A 505 -3.47 18.57 -33.68
CA LEU A 505 -3.38 17.21 -33.19
C LEU A 505 -2.05 16.56 -33.61
N LEU A 506 -1.65 16.73 -34.87
CA LEU A 506 -0.41 16.19 -35.41
C LEU A 506 0.81 16.81 -34.72
N ASP A 507 0.80 18.12 -34.47
CA ASP A 507 1.88 18.79 -33.76
C ASP A 507 2.08 18.19 -32.35
N GLN A 508 1.00 17.90 -31.62
CA GLN A 508 1.08 17.20 -30.33
C GLN A 508 1.51 15.73 -30.47
N ALA A 509 1.08 15.04 -31.52
CA ALA A 509 1.38 13.63 -31.72
C ALA A 509 2.86 13.34 -31.98
N ARG A 510 3.59 14.29 -32.58
CA ARG A 510 5.02 14.12 -32.94
C ARG A 510 5.92 13.85 -31.73
N ASP A 511 5.58 14.43 -30.59
CA ASP A 511 6.36 14.32 -29.34
C ASP A 511 5.92 13.11 -28.48
N LEU A 512 4.93 12.34 -28.93
CA LEU A 512 4.39 11.20 -28.18
C LEU A 512 5.00 9.88 -28.64
N PRO A 513 5.26 8.92 -27.73
CA PRO A 513 5.60 7.56 -28.11
C PRO A 513 4.53 6.92 -29.01
N TYR A 514 4.97 6.04 -29.92
CA TYR A 514 4.08 5.43 -30.93
C TYR A 514 2.80 4.79 -30.34
N TYR A 515 2.90 4.15 -29.17
CA TYR A 515 1.78 3.48 -28.52
C TYR A 515 0.74 4.47 -27.98
N LYS A 516 1.15 5.68 -27.58
CA LYS A 516 0.24 6.76 -27.17
C LYS A 516 -0.49 7.36 -28.37
N VAL A 517 0.22 7.51 -29.49
CA VAL A 517 -0.39 7.96 -30.76
C VAL A 517 -1.38 6.91 -31.27
N GLU A 518 -1.00 5.63 -31.21
CA GLU A 518 -1.88 4.52 -31.58
C GLU A 518 -3.17 4.50 -30.73
N HIS A 519 -3.05 4.66 -29.41
CA HIS A 519 -4.20 4.79 -28.51
C HIS A 519 -5.12 5.94 -28.90
N MET A 520 -4.56 7.13 -29.08
CA MET A 520 -5.33 8.31 -29.49
C MET A 520 -6.02 8.09 -30.85
N VAL A 521 -5.34 7.48 -31.80
CA VAL A 521 -5.91 7.12 -33.11
C VAL A 521 -7.04 6.10 -32.97
N TYR A 522 -6.92 5.15 -32.04
CA TYR A 522 -7.99 4.22 -31.70
C TYR A 522 -9.23 4.96 -31.20
N LEU A 523 -9.09 5.90 -30.26
CA LEU A 523 -10.21 6.64 -29.70
C LEU A 523 -10.93 7.54 -30.72
N ILE A 524 -10.20 8.18 -31.64
CA ILE A 524 -10.79 9.12 -32.63
C ILE A 524 -11.33 8.39 -33.86
N TRP A 525 -10.56 7.45 -34.43
CA TRP A 525 -10.87 6.82 -35.72
C TRP A 525 -11.24 5.33 -35.61
N GLY A 526 -11.14 4.73 -34.43
CA GLY A 526 -11.43 3.31 -34.20
C GLY A 526 -10.32 2.38 -34.69
N GLY A 527 -9.08 2.88 -34.81
CA GLY A 527 -7.86 2.12 -35.07
C GLY A 527 -7.08 2.58 -36.30
N THR A 528 -5.78 2.27 -36.31
CA THR A 528 -4.82 2.66 -37.36
C THR A 528 -5.23 2.21 -38.76
N ASP A 529 -5.81 1.02 -38.91
CA ASP A 529 -6.25 0.52 -40.22
C ASP A 529 -7.46 1.27 -40.77
N LYS A 530 -8.33 1.81 -39.90
CA LYS A 530 -9.41 2.69 -40.33
C LYS A 530 -8.84 4.04 -40.76
N LEU A 531 -7.89 4.59 -40.01
CA LEU A 531 -7.21 5.83 -40.37
C LEU A 531 -6.49 5.73 -41.72
N LYS A 532 -5.79 4.62 -42.00
CA LYS A 532 -5.18 4.35 -43.33
C LYS A 532 -6.18 4.43 -44.48
N LYS A 533 -7.36 3.80 -44.32
CA LYS A 533 -8.42 3.81 -45.34
C LYS A 533 -9.00 5.20 -45.56
N ILE A 534 -9.05 6.03 -44.52
CA ILE A 534 -9.50 7.43 -44.61
C ILE A 534 -8.43 8.26 -45.32
N ALA A 535 -7.17 8.12 -44.92
CA ALA A 535 -6.04 8.84 -45.51
C ALA A 535 -5.90 8.56 -47.02
N ALA A 536 -6.09 7.31 -47.45
CA ALA A 536 -6.05 6.92 -48.86
C ALA A 536 -7.14 7.56 -49.74
N LYS A 537 -8.22 8.06 -49.13
CA LYS A 537 -9.34 8.73 -49.82
C LYS A 537 -9.31 10.26 -49.67
N ALA A 538 -8.39 10.79 -48.85
CA ALA A 538 -8.28 12.21 -48.58
C ALA A 538 -7.35 12.86 -49.61
N GLU A 539 -7.77 13.99 -50.16
CA GLU A 539 -6.99 14.77 -51.12
C GLU A 539 -6.24 15.92 -50.42
N GLY A 540 -5.20 16.45 -51.06
CA GLY A 540 -4.46 17.61 -50.58
C GLY A 540 -3.64 17.39 -49.28
N GLU A 541 -3.38 18.48 -48.57
CA GLU A 541 -2.56 18.49 -47.34
C GLU A 541 -3.17 17.62 -46.22
N ARG A 542 -4.50 17.58 -46.14
CA ARG A 542 -5.24 16.73 -45.19
C ARG A 542 -4.85 15.26 -45.33
N GLY A 543 -4.74 14.73 -46.56
CA GLY A 543 -4.31 13.36 -46.80
C GLY A 543 -2.88 13.10 -46.32
N GLN A 544 -1.99 14.08 -46.50
CA GLN A 544 -0.60 13.99 -46.06
C GLN A 544 -0.49 13.95 -44.53
N TRP A 545 -1.23 14.80 -43.81
CA TRP A 545 -1.22 14.81 -42.34
C TRP A 545 -1.83 13.54 -41.74
N LEU A 546 -2.90 13.00 -42.34
CA LEU A 546 -3.47 11.72 -41.90
C LEU A 546 -2.47 10.56 -42.11
N LEU A 547 -1.73 10.55 -43.23
CA LEU A 547 -0.67 9.57 -43.47
C LEU A 547 0.50 9.73 -42.50
N GLU A 548 0.83 10.97 -42.10
CA GLU A 548 1.85 11.23 -41.09
C GLU A 548 1.43 10.68 -39.72
N LEU A 549 0.19 10.93 -39.29
CA LEU A 549 -0.36 10.30 -38.07
C LEU A 549 -0.26 8.77 -38.10
N VAL A 550 -0.58 8.14 -39.25
CA VAL A 550 -0.42 6.68 -39.43
C VAL A 550 1.04 6.25 -39.28
N ARG A 551 2.02 7.05 -39.72
CA ARG A 551 3.44 6.73 -39.54
C ARG A 551 3.85 6.82 -38.08
N LEU A 552 3.33 7.81 -37.35
CA LEU A 552 3.60 8.01 -35.92
C LEU A 552 3.07 6.86 -35.04
N THR A 553 2.06 6.10 -35.48
CA THR A 553 1.64 4.88 -34.76
C THR A 553 2.60 3.69 -34.95
N GLY A 554 3.60 3.79 -35.85
CA GLY A 554 4.53 2.71 -36.16
C GLY A 554 5.75 2.67 -35.24
N ARG A 555 6.16 1.47 -34.81
CA ARG A 555 7.27 1.19 -33.88
C ARG A 555 8.68 1.64 -34.34
N GLY A 556 8.81 2.35 -35.48
CA GLY A 556 10.03 2.40 -36.28
C GLY A 556 10.69 3.76 -36.55
N GLN A 557 10.26 4.88 -35.97
CA GLN A 557 10.84 6.20 -36.33
C GLN A 557 11.28 7.14 -35.19
N GLN A 558 11.14 6.80 -33.90
CA GLN A 558 11.68 7.61 -32.79
C GLN A 558 13.11 7.21 -32.37
N ARG A 559 14.02 7.11 -33.35
CA ARG A 559 15.46 7.20 -33.13
C ARG A 559 16.02 8.21 -34.12
N GLY A 560 16.02 9.48 -33.71
CA GLY A 560 16.71 10.59 -34.32
C GLY A 560 17.28 11.43 -33.21
#